data_AF-A0A413DH36-F1
#
_entry.id   AF-A0A413DH36-F1
#
_cell.length_a   1.000
_cell.length_b   1.000
_cell.length_c   1.000
_cell.angle_alpha   90.00
_cell.angle_beta   90.00
_cell.angle_gamma   90.00
#
_symmetry.space_group_name_H-M   'P 1'
#
loop_
_entity.id
_entity.type
_entity.pdbx_description
1 polymer ?
#
loop_
_entity_poly.entity_id
_entity_poly.type
_entity_poly.pdbx_seq_one_letter_code
_entity_poly.pdbx_strand_id
1 'polypeptide(L)'
;MAKPTIKVVEKNEGRKIGYELEGSTLWIGDAIAMRLPRLQTDDTVKKDICADADGNLVFGLGENYVAQVEIPPKEYEYIEGETDAEGKKTVERVQKDFDISKCTLILWSIEEVYINE
;
A
#
# COMPACT_ATOMS: atom_id res chain seq x y z
N MET A 1 -16.58 -11.67 -9.10
CA MET A 1 -15.36 -11.43 -8.28
C MET A 1 -15.56 -10.10 -7.57
N ALA A 2 -15.37 -10.05 -6.26
CA ALA A 2 -15.43 -8.78 -5.54
C ALA A 2 -14.31 -7.86 -6.07
N LYS A 3 -14.61 -6.57 -6.28
CA LYS A 3 -13.56 -5.62 -6.62
C LYS A 3 -12.52 -5.61 -5.49
N PRO A 4 -11.22 -5.52 -5.80
CA PRO A 4 -10.20 -5.32 -4.78
C PRO A 4 -10.54 -4.06 -3.98
N THR A 5 -10.53 -4.18 -2.65
CA THR A 5 -10.78 -3.08 -1.73
C THR A 5 -9.57 -2.89 -0.83
N ILE A 6 -9.14 -1.64 -0.65
CA ILE A 6 -8.11 -1.26 0.32
C ILE A 6 -8.77 -0.74 1.59
N LYS A 7 -8.15 -0.93 2.76
CA LYS A 7 -8.63 -0.33 4.00
C LYS A 7 -8.31 1.17 3.97
N VAL A 8 -9.32 2.03 4.17
CA VAL A 8 -9.14 3.48 4.20
C VAL A 8 -9.35 4.02 5.61
N VAL A 9 -8.46 4.91 6.03
CA VAL A 9 -8.50 5.59 7.33
C VAL A 9 -8.37 7.09 7.10
N GLU A 10 -9.36 7.87 7.52
CA GLU A 10 -9.25 9.32 7.53
C GLU A 10 -8.62 9.77 8.85
N LYS A 11 -7.53 10.53 8.77
CA LYS A 11 -6.73 10.90 9.95
C LYS A 11 -7.33 12.07 10.75
N ASN A 12 -8.03 12.97 10.06
CA ASN A 12 -8.66 14.17 10.58
C ASN A 12 -9.93 14.47 9.77
N GLU A 13 -10.77 15.39 10.25
CA GLU A 13 -11.97 15.85 9.51
C GLU A 13 -11.59 16.73 8.32
N GLY A 14 -12.47 16.83 7.32
CA GLY A 14 -12.29 17.70 6.14
C GLY A 14 -12.15 16.96 4.80
N ARG A 15 -12.11 17.70 3.69
CA ARG A 15 -11.95 17.14 2.33
C ARG A 15 -10.65 16.36 2.22
N LYS A 16 -10.70 15.16 1.63
CA LYS A 16 -9.55 14.30 1.33
C LYS A 16 -9.25 14.28 -0.17
N ILE A 17 -8.01 13.94 -0.53
CA ILE A 17 -7.68 13.70 -1.93
C ILE A 17 -8.42 12.47 -2.47
N GLY A 18 -8.80 12.52 -3.74
CA GLY A 18 -9.37 11.37 -4.42
C GLY A 18 -8.36 10.23 -4.58
N TYR A 19 -8.85 8.99 -4.64
CA TYR A 19 -8.03 7.82 -4.94
C TYR A 19 -8.84 6.81 -5.77
N GLU A 20 -8.12 5.99 -6.54
CA GLU A 20 -8.72 4.92 -7.35
C GLU A 20 -7.89 3.64 -7.26
N LEU A 21 -8.57 2.48 -7.31
CA LEU A 21 -7.92 1.18 -7.40
C LEU A 21 -8.14 0.57 -8.79
N GLU A 22 -7.04 0.36 -9.51
CA GLU A 22 -6.99 -0.40 -10.75
C GLU A 22 -6.25 -1.73 -10.52
N GLY A 23 -7.01 -2.77 -10.20
CA GLY A 23 -6.44 -4.07 -9.83
C GLY A 23 -5.62 -3.99 -8.54
N SER A 24 -4.29 -4.01 -8.65
CA SER A 24 -3.35 -3.83 -7.53
C SER A 24 -2.54 -2.53 -7.60
N THR A 25 -2.94 -1.64 -8.50
CA THR A 25 -2.40 -0.29 -8.61
C THR A 25 -3.31 0.68 -7.86
N LEU A 26 -2.73 1.45 -6.94
CA LEU A 26 -3.40 2.54 -6.24
C LEU A 26 -3.01 3.87 -6.88
N TRP A 27 -4.03 4.62 -7.28
CA TRP A 27 -3.93 5.98 -7.79
C TRP A 27 -4.31 6.97 -6.69
N ILE A 28 -3.53 8.04 -6.55
CA ILE A 28 -3.80 9.17 -5.65
C ILE A 28 -3.88 10.44 -6.49
N GLY A 29 -5.02 11.12 -6.46
CA GLY A 29 -5.36 12.15 -7.43
C GLY A 29 -5.28 11.61 -8.87
N ASP A 30 -4.89 12.47 -9.81
CA ASP A 30 -4.54 12.09 -11.18
C ASP A 30 -3.02 11.88 -11.36
N ALA A 31 -2.20 12.25 -10.38
CA ALA A 31 -0.76 12.40 -10.55
C ALA A 31 0.09 11.17 -10.15
N ILE A 32 -0.28 10.43 -9.11
CA ILE A 32 0.56 9.35 -8.56
C ILE A 32 -0.12 7.99 -8.70
N ALA A 33 0.57 7.05 -9.36
CA ALA A 33 0.22 5.63 -9.42
C ALA A 33 1.26 4.76 -8.73
N MET A 34 0.81 3.80 -7.91
CA MET A 34 1.66 2.84 -7.22
C MET A 34 1.17 1.42 -7.41
N ARG A 35 2.01 0.57 -8.00
CA ARG A 35 1.76 -0.88 -8.00
C ARG A 35 2.19 -1.49 -6.68
N LEU A 36 1.25 -1.62 -5.74
CA LEU A 36 1.52 -2.03 -4.35
C LEU A 36 2.28 -3.37 -4.21
N PRO A 37 2.00 -4.43 -5.01
CA PRO A 37 2.75 -5.69 -4.91
C PRO A 37 4.25 -5.54 -5.19
N ARG A 38 4.64 -4.57 -6.04
CA ARG A 38 6.07 -4.34 -6.36
C ARG A 38 6.82 -3.67 -5.21
N LEU A 39 6.09 -3.02 -4.31
CA LEU A 39 6.63 -2.32 -3.16
C LEU A 39 6.68 -3.19 -1.90
N GLN A 40 6.04 -4.37 -1.92
CA GLN A 40 5.98 -5.26 -0.76
C GLN A 40 7.34 -5.91 -0.45
N THR A 41 7.76 -5.85 0.80
CA THR A 41 8.97 -6.50 1.32
C THR A 41 8.63 -7.44 2.47
N ASP A 42 9.63 -8.06 3.09
CA ASP A 42 9.47 -8.87 4.30
C ASP A 42 9.12 -8.02 5.55
N ASP A 43 9.15 -6.68 5.43
CA ASP A 43 8.78 -5.71 6.47
C ASP A 43 7.60 -4.84 6.01
N THR A 44 6.94 -4.18 6.96
CA THR A 44 5.91 -3.18 6.62
C THR A 44 6.54 -2.01 5.89
N VAL A 45 6.04 -1.72 4.68
CA VAL A 45 6.47 -0.57 3.89
C VAL A 45 5.48 0.57 4.06
N LYS A 46 5.99 1.76 4.37
CA LYS A 46 5.21 2.99 4.40
C LYS A 46 5.63 3.90 3.25
N LYS A 47 4.67 4.41 2.51
CA LYS A 47 4.86 5.39 1.45
C LYS A 47 4.07 6.63 1.77
N ASP A 48 4.78 7.71 2.04
CA ASP A 48 4.19 9.02 2.30
C ASP A 48 4.03 9.76 0.97
N ILE A 49 2.91 10.46 0.86
CA ILE A 49 2.57 11.34 -0.26
C ILE A 49 2.24 12.70 0.33
N CYS A 50 2.96 13.70 -0.14
CA CYS A 50 2.77 15.09 0.24
C CYS A 50 2.49 15.95 -0.99
N ALA A 51 2.02 17.18 -0.78
CA ALA A 51 2.02 18.22 -1.80
C ALA A 51 3.21 19.17 -1.56
N ASP A 52 3.87 19.59 -2.65
CA ASP A 52 4.88 20.65 -2.64
C ASP A 52 4.23 22.05 -2.68
N ALA A 53 5.04 23.12 -2.60
CA ALA A 53 4.58 24.51 -2.68
C ALA A 53 3.77 24.85 -3.94
N ASP A 54 4.02 24.14 -5.04
CA ASP A 54 3.33 24.32 -6.33
C ASP A 54 2.06 23.46 -6.42
N GLY A 55 1.73 22.71 -5.36
CA GLY A 55 0.56 21.85 -5.27
C GLY A 55 0.70 20.51 -5.99
N ASN A 56 1.91 20.12 -6.43
CA ASN A 56 2.14 18.84 -7.06
C ASN A 56 2.31 17.74 -6.02
N LEU A 57 1.79 16.56 -6.31
CA LEU A 57 1.98 15.40 -5.45
C LEU A 57 3.39 14.83 -5.57
N VAL A 58 4.03 14.60 -4.44
CA VAL A 58 5.40 14.07 -4.33
C VAL A 58 5.47 12.91 -3.34
N PHE A 59 6.39 11.98 -3.60
CA PHE A 59 6.72 10.91 -2.66
C PHE A 59 7.65 11.40 -1.55
N GLY A 60 7.35 11.01 -0.31
CA GLY A 60 8.19 11.29 0.86
C GLY A 60 7.91 12.66 1.48
N LEU A 61 8.97 13.34 1.92
CA LEU A 61 8.88 14.62 2.61
C LEU A 61 8.46 15.73 1.64
N GLY A 62 7.26 16.26 1.83
CA GLY A 62 6.81 17.53 1.25
C GLY A 62 6.27 18.45 2.34
N GLU A 63 5.74 19.60 1.94
CA GLU A 63 5.29 20.64 2.87
C GLU A 63 3.96 20.28 3.52
N ASN A 64 3.05 19.66 2.75
CA ASN A 64 1.70 19.34 3.20
C ASN A 64 1.43 17.84 3.10
N TYR A 65 1.08 17.19 4.21
CA TYR A 65 0.77 15.76 4.22
C TYR A 65 -0.58 15.48 3.56
N VAL A 66 -0.61 14.57 2.59
CA VAL A 66 -1.81 14.25 1.80
C VAL A 66 -2.29 12.83 2.10
N ALA A 67 -1.38 11.85 1.96
CA ALA A 67 -1.70 10.45 2.16
C ALA A 67 -0.49 9.65 2.64
N GLN A 68 -0.75 8.49 3.24
CA GLN A 68 0.25 7.48 3.56
C GLN A 68 -0.33 6.12 3.19
N VAL A 69 0.46 5.31 2.52
CA VAL A 69 0.11 3.93 2.17
C VAL A 69 0.97 2.99 3.00
N GLU A 70 0.33 2.18 3.83
CA GLU A 70 0.97 1.09 4.56
C GLU A 70 0.73 -0.24 3.81
N ILE A 71 1.81 -0.90 3.44
CA ILE A 71 1.83 -2.18 2.75
C ILE A 71 2.34 -3.24 3.73
N PRO A 72 1.57 -4.31 3.99
CA PRO A 72 1.95 -5.34 4.96
C PRO A 72 3.15 -6.14 4.46
N PRO A 73 3.92 -6.76 5.38
CA PRO A 73 5.00 -7.66 5.00
C PRO A 73 4.49 -8.85 4.19
N LYS A 74 5.39 -9.48 3.42
CA LYS A 74 5.11 -10.75 2.74
C LYS A 74 4.72 -11.83 3.76
N GLU A 75 3.66 -12.55 3.45
CA GLU A 75 3.26 -13.71 4.23
C GLU A 75 3.77 -14.99 3.58
N TYR A 76 4.12 -15.96 4.43
CA TYR A 76 4.63 -17.25 3.99
C TYR A 76 3.80 -18.35 4.63
N GLU A 77 3.58 -19.41 3.87
CA GLU A 77 3.10 -20.69 4.38
C GLU A 77 4.22 -21.72 4.36
N TYR A 78 4.16 -22.61 5.34
CA TYR A 78 5.12 -23.70 5.51
C TYR A 78 4.37 -24.99 5.23
N ILE A 79 4.60 -25.56 4.06
CA ILE A 79 3.97 -26.81 3.64
C ILE A 79 4.93 -27.97 3.93
N GLU A 80 4.38 -29.08 4.43
CA GLU A 80 5.16 -30.30 4.59
C GLU A 80 5.56 -30.81 3.20
N GLY A 81 6.86 -30.87 2.96
CA GLY A 81 7.43 -31.39 1.73
C GLY A 81 7.68 -32.90 1.80
N GLU A 82 8.42 -33.38 0.81
CA GLU A 82 8.78 -34.80 0.69
C GLU A 82 9.70 -35.25 1.85
N THR A 83 9.71 -36.55 2.10
CA THR A 83 10.63 -37.16 3.06
C THR A 83 12.04 -37.20 2.49
N ASP A 84 13.02 -36.66 3.22
CA ASP A 84 14.42 -36.73 2.82
C ASP A 84 15.00 -38.16 2.95
N ALA A 85 16.26 -38.33 2.55
CA ALA A 85 16.95 -39.61 2.58
C ALA A 85 17.12 -40.20 4.00
N GLU A 86 16.93 -39.40 5.05
CA GLU A 86 17.01 -39.80 6.46
C GLU A 86 15.63 -40.07 7.08
N GLY A 87 14.56 -40.00 6.29
CA GLY A 87 13.20 -40.27 6.78
C GLY A 87 12.52 -39.06 7.43
N LYS A 88 13.09 -37.85 7.32
CA LYS A 88 12.54 -36.63 7.92
C LYS A 88 11.73 -35.85 6.90
N LYS A 89 10.54 -35.37 7.30
CA LYS A 89 9.74 -34.47 6.46
C LYS A 89 10.48 -33.15 6.26
N THR A 90 10.66 -32.76 4.99
CA THR A 90 11.12 -31.42 4.64
C THR A 90 10.00 -30.40 4.84
N VAL A 91 10.35 -29.11 4.97
CA VAL A 91 9.37 -28.03 5.04
C VAL A 91 9.72 -27.04 3.94
N GLU A 92 8.77 -26.77 3.05
CA GLU A 92 8.92 -25.77 2.00
C GLU A 92 8.27 -24.45 2.43
N ARG A 93 9.00 -23.36 2.27
CA ARG A 93 8.52 -22.00 2.52
C ARG A 93 7.99 -21.41 1.22
N VAL A 94 6.67 -21.27 1.10
CA VAL A 94 6.00 -20.71 -0.08
C VAL A 94 5.47 -19.32 0.26
N GLN A 95 5.73 -18.34 -0.61
CA GLN A 95 5.19 -16.98 -0.45
C GLN A 95 3.72 -16.96 -0.85
N LYS A 96 2.86 -16.40 0.00
CA LYS A 96 1.45 -16.17 -0.33
C LYS A 96 1.29 -15.06 -1.38
N ASP A 97 0.19 -15.13 -2.12
CA ASP A 97 -0.23 -14.06 -3.01
C ASP A 97 -0.44 -12.72 -2.27
N PHE A 98 -0.21 -11.63 -3.00
CA PHE A 98 -0.42 -10.29 -2.48
C PHE A 98 -1.91 -10.02 -2.20
N ASP A 99 -2.22 -9.60 -0.98
CA ASP A 99 -3.57 -9.26 -0.55
C ASP A 99 -3.69 -7.75 -0.31
N ILE A 100 -4.32 -7.04 -1.26
CA ILE A 100 -4.53 -5.60 -1.17
C ILE A 100 -5.46 -5.18 -0.03
N SER A 101 -6.32 -6.08 0.45
CA SER A 101 -7.24 -5.78 1.56
C SER A 101 -6.52 -5.57 2.89
N LYS A 102 -5.27 -6.07 2.98
CA LYS A 102 -4.38 -5.86 4.13
C LYS A 102 -3.57 -4.56 4.03
N CYS A 103 -3.57 -3.87 2.88
CA CYS A 103 -3.00 -2.54 2.78
C CYS A 103 -3.91 -1.50 3.46
N THR A 104 -3.30 -0.47 4.03
CA THR A 104 -4.02 0.66 4.61
C THR A 104 -3.64 1.94 3.90
N LEU A 105 -4.63 2.65 3.37
CA LEU A 105 -4.50 4.02 2.88
C LEU A 105 -4.99 4.96 3.98
N ILE A 106 -4.09 5.82 4.45
CA ILE A 106 -4.37 6.85 5.44
C ILE A 106 -4.44 8.18 4.71
N LEU A 107 -5.51 8.95 4.89
CA LEU A 107 -5.77 10.21 4.21
C LEU A 107 -5.83 11.37 5.20
N TRP A 108 -5.17 12.47 4.86
CA TRP A 108 -5.21 13.74 5.60
C TRP A 108 -6.08 14.76 4.87
N SER A 109 -6.66 15.68 5.63
CA SER A 109 -7.41 16.82 5.12
C SER A 109 -6.51 17.69 4.25
N ILE A 110 -7.03 18.08 3.09
CA ILE A 110 -6.40 18.97 2.13
C ILE A 110 -7.15 20.31 1.99
N GLU A 111 -8.02 20.66 2.94
CA GLU A 111 -8.81 21.90 2.87
C GLU A 111 -7.96 23.18 2.85
N GLU A 112 -6.84 23.17 3.54
CA GLU A 112 -5.88 24.29 3.60
C GLU A 112 -4.68 24.08 2.65
N VAL A 113 -4.72 23.03 1.83
CA VAL A 113 -3.62 22.64 0.94
C VAL A 113 -4.01 22.96 -0.50
N TYR A 114 -3.18 23.74 -1.18
CA TYR A 114 -3.31 23.91 -2.62
C TYR A 114 -2.86 22.61 -3.32
N ILE A 115 -3.77 22.00 -4.08
CA ILE A 115 -3.49 20.82 -4.91
C ILE A 115 -3.74 21.19 -6.36
N ASN A 116 -2.77 20.90 -7.21
CA ASN A 116 -2.89 21.05 -8.65
C ASN A 116 -3.68 19.84 -9.18
N GLU A 117 -5.00 19.98 -9.30
CA GLU A 117 -5.95 18.99 -9.86
C GLU A 117 -6.15 19.18 -11.37
#